data_AF-A0A0V1LXE5-F1
#
_entry.id   AF-A0A0V1LXE5-F1
#
_cell.length_a   1.000
_cell.length_b   1.000
_cell.length_c   1.000
_cell.angle_alpha   90.00
_cell.angle_beta   90.00
_cell.angle_gamma   90.00
#
_symmetry.space_group_name_H-M   'P 1'
#
loop_
_entity.id
_entity.type
_entity.pdbx_description
1 polymer ?
#
loop_
_entity_poly.entity_id
_entity_poly.type
_entity_poly.pdbx_seq_one_letter_code
_entity_poly.pdbx_strand_id
1 'polypeptide(L)' 'MVLDGSAEWNGTSLNKCLDTGPKLQPDLVAVILRFRRSRITLQADIEKMYLQVRLRPEDRDVC' A
#
# COMPACT_ATOMS: atom_id res chain seq x y z
N MET A 1 15.79 -0.33 2.81
CA MET A 1 15.68 1.03 2.27
C MET A 1 14.22 1.42 2.34
N VAL A 2 13.88 2.41 3.16
CA VAL A 2 12.50 2.92 3.31
C VAL A 2 12.39 4.12 2.38
N LEU A 3 11.42 4.09 1.47
CA LEU A 3 11.07 5.24 0.62
C LEU A 3 10.04 6.06 1.40
N ASP A 4 10.42 7.28 1.82
CA ASP A 4 9.55 8.17 2.58
C ASP A 4 8.89 9.20 1.65
N GLY A 5 7.70 8.86 1.15
CA GLY A 5 6.88 9.79 0.34
C GLY A 5 6.21 10.91 1.15
N SER A 6 6.32 10.87 2.48
CA SER A 6 5.80 11.91 3.37
C SER A 6 6.84 12.98 3.71
N ALA A 7 8.11 12.74 3.39
CA ALA A 7 9.18 13.71 3.56
C ALA A 7 8.81 15.03 2.88
N GLU A 8 8.85 16.12 3.66
CA GLU A 8 8.50 17.44 3.18
C GLU A 8 9.73 18.19 2.66
N TRP A 9 9.59 18.79 1.49
CA TRP A 9 10.54 19.75 0.95
C TRP A 9 9.77 20.96 0.40
N ASN A 10 10.20 22.15 0.80
CA ASN A 10 9.55 23.41 0.41
C ASN A 10 8.01 23.43 0.68
N GLY A 11 7.58 22.82 1.79
CA GLY A 11 6.17 22.76 2.20
C GLY A 11 5.31 21.72 1.47
N THR A 12 5.85 21.00 0.49
CA THR A 12 5.17 19.93 -0.25
C THR A 12 5.80 18.57 0.01
N SER A 13 5.06 17.50 -0.24
CA SER A 13 5.56 16.12 -0.22
C SER A 13 4.91 15.32 -1.33
N LEU A 14 5.51 14.19 -1.71
CA LEU A 14 4.99 13.34 -2.77
C LEU A 14 3.54 12.93 -2.50
N ASN A 15 3.22 12.54 -1.26
CA ASN A 15 1.86 12.16 -0.87
C ASN A 15 0.85 13.30 -0.96
N LYS A 16 1.28 14.57 -0.86
CA LYS A 16 0.39 15.73 -1.07
C LYS A 16 0.11 16.01 -2.54
N CYS A 17 1.00 15.60 -3.44
CA CYS A 17 0.86 15.80 -4.89
C CYS A 17 0.08 14.68 -5.59
N LEU A 18 -0.03 13.51 -4.96
CA LEU A 18 -0.75 12.35 -5.51
C LEU A 18 -2.20 12.30 -5.06
N ASP A 19 -3.10 11.93 -5.96
CA ASP A 19 -4.48 11.60 -5.58
C ASP A 19 -4.50 10.27 -4.81
N THR A 20 -5.11 10.27 -3.63
CA THR A 20 -5.17 9.11 -2.74
C THR A 20 -6.06 8.00 -3.31
N GLY A 21 -7.06 8.36 -4.11
CA GLY A 21 -8.06 7.43 -4.61
C GLY A 21 -8.90 6.78 -3.49
N PRO A 22 -9.76 5.82 -3.85
CA PRO A 22 -10.63 5.13 -2.90
C PRO A 22 -9.88 4.09 -2.05
N LYS A 23 -10.38 3.82 -0.84
CA LYS A 23 -9.85 2.76 0.03
C LYS A 23 -10.03 1.38 -0.62
N LEU A 24 -8.91 0.77 -1.02
CA LEU A 24 -8.90 -0.57 -1.62
C LEU A 24 -8.89 -1.70 -0.58
N GLN A 25 -8.42 -1.42 0.63
CA GLN A 25 -8.23 -2.43 1.67
C GLN A 25 -9.57 -2.83 2.31
N PRO A 26 -9.89 -4.13 2.39
CA PRO A 26 -11.08 -4.59 3.08
C PRO A 26 -11.00 -4.27 4.58
N ASP A 27 -12.16 -4.18 5.23
CA ASP A 27 -12.20 -4.00 6.67
C ASP A 27 -11.48 -5.13 7.41
N LEU A 28 -10.53 -4.76 8.27
CA LEU A 28 -9.65 -5.72 8.94
C LEU A 28 -10.43 -6.61 9.90
N VAL A 29 -11.42 -6.05 10.61
CA VAL A 29 -12.25 -6.81 11.55
C VAL A 29 -13.04 -7.88 10.79
N ALA A 30 -13.65 -7.51 9.66
CA ALA A 30 -14.36 -8.45 8.80
C ALA A 30 -13.45 -9.56 8.26
N VAL A 31 -12.20 -9.24 7.89
CA VAL A 31 -11.21 -10.23 7.44
C VAL A 31 -10.88 -11.21 8.57
N ILE A 32 -10.58 -10.72 9.78
CA ILE A 32 -10.24 -11.56 10.93
C ILE A 32 -11.42 -12.45 11.35
N LEU A 33 -12.64 -11.92 11.34
CA LEU A 33 -13.84 -12.70 11.66
C LEU A 33 -14.05 -13.86 10.68
N ARG A 34 -13.88 -13.63 9.38
CA ARG A 34 -13.95 -14.71 8.37
C ARG A 34 -12.83 -15.73 8.55
N PHE A 35 -11.61 -15.28 8.83
CA PHE A 35 -10.47 -16.15 9.07
C PHE A 35 -10.70 -17.11 10.24
N ARG A 36 -11.31 -16.62 11.33
CA ARG A 36 -11.65 -17.42 12.53
C ARG A 36 -12.75 -18.46 12.32
N ARG A 37 -13.56 -18.37 11.24
CA ARG A 37 -14.59 -19.37 10.94
C ARG A 37 -14.01 -20.68 10.41
N SER A 38 -12.78 -20.67 9.92
CA SER A 38 -12.13 -21.86 9.35
C SER A 38 -11.41 -22.65 10.44
N ARG A 39 -11.55 -23.98 10.43
CA ARG A 39 -10.87 -24.87 11.39
C ARG A 39 -9.36 -24.93 11.18
N ILE A 40 -8.93 -24.74 9.93
CA ILE A 40 -7.52 -24.73 9.50
C ILE A 40 -7.39 -23.60 8.49
N THR A 41 -6.32 -22.81 8.62
CA THR A 41 -6.09 -21.65 7.76
C THR A 41 -4.61 -21.55 7.40
N LEU A 42 -4.34 -21.00 6.21
CA LEU A 42 -2.99 -20.82 5.68
C LEU A 42 -2.65 -19.33 5.70
N GLN A 43 -1.47 -18.99 6.20
CA GLN A 43 -0.97 -17.63 6.24
C GLN A 43 0.41 -17.61 5.60
N ALA A 44 0.65 -16.60 4.77
CA ALA A 44 1.95 -16.33 4.17
C ALA A 44 2.17 -14.81 4.16
N ASP A 45 3.44 -14.40 4.22
CA ASP A 45 3.83 -13.01 4.09
C ASP A 45 4.28 -12.71 2.65
N ILE A 46 3.93 -11.54 2.14
CA ILE A 46 4.42 -11.06 0.83
C ILE A 46 5.54 -10.07 1.12
N GLU A 47 6.77 -10.58 1.17
CA GLU A 47 7.93 -9.75 1.37
C GLU A 47 8.02 -8.66 0.30
N LYS A 48 8.18 -7.41 0.75
CA LYS A 48 8.35 -6.23 -0.11
C LYS A 48 7.21 -6.07 -1.13
N MET A 49 5.97 -6.27 -0.71
CA MET A 49 4.77 -6.24 -1.58
C MET A 49 4.72 -5.05 -2.56
N TYR A 50 5.11 -3.85 -2.12
CA TYR A 50 5.08 -2.66 -2.97
C TYR A 50 6.06 -2.72 -4.15
N LEU A 51 7.18 -3.45 -4.02
CA LEU A 51 8.16 -3.60 -5.09
C LEU A 51 7.73 -4.61 -6.15
N GLN A 52 6.71 -5.41 -5.87
CA GLN A 52 6.17 -6.39 -6.83
C GLN A 52 5.14 -5.76 -7.78
N VAL A 53 4.71 -4.52 -7.52
CA VAL A 53 3.79 -3.77 -8.39
C VAL A 53 4.60 -2.96 -9.40
N ARG A 54 4.32 -3.16 -10.70
CA ARG A 54 4.96 -2.37 -11.76
C ARG A 54 4.22 -1.06 -11.98
N LEU A 55 4.97 0.04 -11.92
CA LEU A 55 4.50 1.34 -12.37
C LEU A 55 4.61 1.45 -13.90
N ARG A 56 3.64 2.14 -14.50
CA ARG A 56 3.71 2.55 -15.90
C ARG A 56 4.95 3.43 -16.09
N PRO A 57 5.63 3.37 -17.25
CA PRO A 57 6.83 4.18 -17.48
C PRO A 57 6.59 5.69 -17.26
N GLU A 58 5.41 6.17 -17.62
CA GLU A 58 5.00 7.57 -17.50
C GLU A 58 4.88 8.05 -16.04
N ASP A 59 4.64 7.15 -15.08
CA ASP A 59 4.36 7.47 -13.68
C ASP A 59 5.60 7.30 -12.75
N ARG A 60 6.80 7.05 -13.32
CA ARG A 60 8.00 6.74 -12.53
C ARG A 60 8.76 7.97 -12.04
N ASP A 61 8.66 9.06 -12.78
CA ASP A 61 9.35 10.31 -12.49
C ASP A 61 8.30 11.37 -12.16
N VAL A 62 8.56 12.14 -11.10
CA VAL A 62 7.78 13.34 -10.76
C VAL A 62 8.66 14.52 -11.10
N CYS A 63 8.21 15.39 -12.00
CA CYS A 63 8.93 16.60 -12.40
C CYS A 63 9.15 17.58 -11.25
#